data_AF-A0A1G4XXH0-F1
#
_entry.id   AF-A0A1G4XXH0-F1
#
_cell.length_a   1.000
_cell.length_b   1.000
_cell.length_c   1.000
_cell.angle_alpha   90.00
_cell.angle_beta   90.00
_cell.angle_gamma   90.00
#
_symmetry.space_group_name_H-M   'P 1'
#
loop_
_entity.id
_entity.type
_entity.pdbx_description
1 polymer ?
#
loop_
_entity_poly.entity_id
_entity_poly.type
_entity_poly.pdbx_seq_one_letter_code
_entity_poly.pdbx_strand_id
1 'polypeptide(L)'
;MSAPRVRWLAGAVVATAVAVVFTTWGDGVPPVASGRWGALVDSGHAGAWILLAVAAWLATVTGRWTRPSTACAVAALALYLVFLGALLT
;
A
#
# COMPACT_ATOMS: atom_id res chain seq x y z
N MET A 1 0.05 9.74 -24.10
CA MET A 1 0.00 10.04 -22.64
C MET A 1 1.20 10.91 -22.28
N SER A 2 1.09 11.84 -21.32
CA SER A 2 2.26 12.61 -20.85
C SER A 2 3.21 11.70 -20.04
N ALA A 3 4.52 11.99 -20.07
CA ALA A 3 5.51 11.21 -19.33
C ALA A 3 5.18 11.03 -17.83
N PRO A 4 4.64 12.04 -17.10
CA PRO A 4 4.20 11.85 -15.72
C PRO A 4 3.06 10.82 -15.57
N ARG A 5 2.07 10.83 -16.47
CA ARG A 5 0.96 9.86 -16.43
C ARG A 5 1.42 8.43 -16.63
N VAL A 6 2.41 8.21 -17.52
CA VAL A 6 2.98 6.88 -17.75
C VAL A 6 3.70 6.37 -16.50
N ARG A 7 4.45 7.23 -15.81
CA ARG A 7 5.13 6.89 -14.54
C ARG A 7 4.15 6.52 -13.44
N TRP A 8 3.07 7.30 -13.28
CA TRP A 8 2.03 6.99 -12.30
C TRP A 8 1.27 5.71 -12.61
N LEU A 9 0.99 5.45 -13.90
CA LEU A 9 0.36 4.20 -14.31
C LEU A 9 1.25 3.00 -14.00
N ALA A 10 2.55 3.08 -14.31
CA ALA A 10 3.50 2.01 -13.99
C ALA A 10 3.54 1.75 -12.47
N GLY A 11 3.62 2.82 -11.66
CA GLY A 11 3.56 2.70 -10.20
C GLY A 11 2.25 2.10 -9.70
N ALA A 12 1.11 2.49 -10.29
CA ALA A 12 -0.21 1.95 -9.94
C ALA A 12 -0.30 0.45 -10.25
N VAL A 13 0.14 0.03 -11.44
CA VAL A 13 0.15 -1.38 -11.85
C VAL A 13 1.03 -2.22 -10.93
N VAL A 14 2.26 -1.77 -10.64
CA VAL A 14 3.17 -2.50 -9.74
C VAL A 14 2.57 -2.59 -8.34
N ALA A 15 2.08 -1.48 -7.78
CA ALA A 15 1.50 -1.48 -6.45
C ALA A 15 0.24 -2.35 -6.35
N THR A 16 -0.62 -2.34 -7.37
CA THR A 16 -1.77 -3.24 -7.46
C THR A 16 -1.34 -4.69 -7.53
N ALA A 17 -0.32 -5.03 -8.33
CA ALA A 17 0.17 -6.40 -8.42
C ALA A 17 0.69 -6.91 -7.07
N VAL A 18 1.49 -6.10 -6.36
CA VAL A 18 1.97 -6.44 -5.02
C VAL A 18 0.82 -6.58 -4.02
N ALA A 19 -0.14 -5.65 -4.04
CA ALA A 19 -1.32 -5.73 -3.19
C ALA A 19 -2.10 -7.04 -3.42
N VAL A 20 -2.34 -7.41 -4.68
CA VAL A 20 -2.99 -8.68 -5.03
C VAL A 20 -2.19 -9.83 -4.46
N VAL A 21 -0.88 -9.90 -4.74
CA VAL A 21 0.00 -10.97 -4.26
C VAL A 21 -0.09 -11.12 -2.74
N PHE A 22 0.02 -10.01 -2.00
CA PHE A 22 -0.01 -10.05 -0.54
C PHE A 22 -1.38 -10.43 0.00
N THR A 23 -2.47 -10.01 -0.64
CA THR A 23 -3.82 -10.41 -0.23
C THR A 23 -4.16 -11.88 -0.56
N THR A 24 -3.55 -12.47 -1.59
CA THR A 24 -3.91 -13.82 -2.07
C THR A 24 -2.93 -14.90 -1.62
N TRP A 25 -1.64 -14.60 -1.59
CA TRP A 25 -0.57 -15.54 -1.25
C TRP A 25 0.12 -15.21 0.07
N GLY A 26 -0.21 -14.07 0.68
CA GLY A 26 0.52 -13.54 1.83
C GLY A 26 1.77 -12.77 1.42
N ASP A 27 2.34 -12.05 2.37
CA ASP A 27 3.54 -11.23 2.21
C ASP A 27 4.82 -11.94 2.72
N GLY A 28 4.70 -13.23 3.06
CA GLY A 28 5.78 -14.04 3.62
C GLY A 28 6.00 -13.85 5.13
N VAL A 29 5.20 -12.99 5.79
CA VAL A 29 5.25 -12.83 7.24
C VAL A 29 4.40 -13.92 7.89
N PRO A 30 4.95 -14.66 8.89
CA PRO A 30 4.18 -15.65 9.62
C PRO A 30 2.94 -15.01 10.28
N PRO A 31 1.75 -15.59 10.12
CA PRO A 31 0.53 -15.00 10.66
C PRO A 31 0.56 -14.99 12.19
N VAL A 32 0.18 -13.86 12.77
CA VAL A 32 0.08 -13.67 14.22
C VAL A 32 -1.41 -13.71 14.58
N ALA A 33 -1.99 -14.91 14.53
CA ALA A 33 -3.44 -15.13 14.68
C ALA A 33 -4.03 -14.67 16.03
N SER A 34 -3.19 -14.36 17.03
CA SER A 34 -3.62 -13.98 18.38
C SER A 34 -2.80 -12.81 18.93
N GLY A 35 -3.48 -11.84 19.57
CA GLY A 35 -2.85 -10.70 20.24
C GLY A 35 -3.40 -9.35 19.77
N ARG A 36 -3.03 -8.28 20.49
CA ARG A 36 -3.52 -6.91 20.22
C ARG A 36 -3.18 -6.41 18.81
N TRP A 37 -2.12 -6.94 18.21
CA TRP A 37 -1.60 -6.53 16.90
C TRP A 37 -1.83 -7.55 15.79
N GLY A 38 -2.45 -8.70 16.07
CA GLY A 38 -2.53 -9.81 15.11
C GLY A 38 -3.09 -9.42 13.74
N ALA A 39 -4.28 -8.82 13.73
CA ALA A 39 -4.90 -8.34 12.49
C ALA A 39 -4.07 -7.29 11.75
N LEU A 40 -3.30 -6.46 12.47
CA LEU A 40 -2.43 -5.47 11.86
C LEU A 40 -1.20 -6.12 11.22
N VAL A 41 -0.58 -7.10 11.87
CA VAL A 41 0.55 -7.85 11.30
C VAL A 41 0.07 -8.64 10.08
N ASP A 42 -1.09 -9.28 10.17
CA ASP A 42 -1.61 -10.13 9.10
C ASP A 42 -2.07 -9.37 7.84
N SER A 43 -2.45 -8.09 7.96
CA SER A 43 -3.04 -7.34 6.85
C SER A 43 -2.45 -5.94 6.60
N GLY A 44 -1.65 -5.41 7.53
CA GLY A 44 -1.15 -4.03 7.48
C GLY A 44 -0.22 -3.79 6.29
N HIS A 45 0.63 -4.77 5.96
CA HIS A 45 1.54 -4.68 4.82
C HIS A 45 0.78 -4.65 3.49
N ALA A 46 -0.18 -5.56 3.30
CA ALA A 46 -1.07 -5.55 2.13
C ALA A 46 -1.87 -4.24 2.04
N GLY A 47 -2.41 -3.76 3.17
CA GLY A 47 -3.14 -2.50 3.26
C GLY A 47 -2.32 -1.28 2.81
N ALA A 48 -1.03 -1.23 3.17
CA ALA A 48 -0.13 -0.17 2.74
C ALA A 48 0.04 -0.14 1.21
N TRP A 49 0.20 -1.31 0.58
CA TRP A 49 0.28 -1.42 -0.89
C TRP A 49 -1.02 -1.06 -1.58
N ILE A 50 -2.18 -1.41 -1.00
CA ILE A 50 -3.49 -0.97 -1.50
C ILE A 50 -3.58 0.57 -1.52
N LEU A 51 -3.20 1.23 -0.42
CA LEU A 51 -3.23 2.69 -0.33
C LEU A 51 -2.27 3.37 -1.32
N LEU A 52 -1.08 2.81 -1.53
CA LEU A 52 -0.14 3.30 -2.55
C LEU A 52 -0.70 3.13 -3.96
N ALA A 53 -1.34 1.98 -4.25
CA ALA A 53 -1.99 1.75 -5.54
C ALA A 53 -3.09 2.78 -5.79
N VAL A 54 -3.94 3.06 -4.79
CA VAL A 54 -4.97 4.11 -4.88
C VAL A 54 -4.36 5.49 -5.12
N ALA A 55 -3.29 5.86 -4.41
CA ALA A 55 -2.60 7.14 -4.59
C ALA A 55 -2.09 7.31 -6.03
N ALA A 56 -1.47 6.27 -6.58
CA ALA A 56 -0.92 6.25 -7.93
C ALA A 56 -2.03 6.24 -9.01
N TRP A 57 -3.13 5.51 -8.80
CA TRP A 57 -4.30 5.55 -9.67
C TRP A 57 -4.93 6.95 -9.72
N LEU A 58 -5.10 7.60 -8.57
CA LEU A 58 -5.57 8.98 -8.51
C LEU A 58 -4.66 9.94 -9.29
N ALA A 59 -3.34 9.80 -9.14
CA ALA A 59 -2.38 10.62 -9.88
C ALA A 59 -2.40 10.34 -11.39
N THR A 60 -2.66 9.10 -11.78
CA THR A 60 -2.80 8.68 -13.19
C THR A 60 -4.05 9.29 -13.83
N VAL A 61 -5.21 9.12 -13.18
CA VAL A 61 -6.51 9.61 -13.68
C VAL A 61 -6.52 11.14 -13.76
N THR A 62 -6.04 11.81 -12.73
CA THR A 62 -6.00 13.29 -12.69
C THR A 62 -4.84 13.88 -13.49
N GLY A 63 -3.83 13.07 -13.83
CA GLY A 63 -2.62 13.51 -14.53
C GLY A 63 -1.67 14.38 -13.72
N ARG A 64 -1.88 14.49 -12.39
CA ARG A 64 -1.06 15.27 -11.46
C ARG A 64 -1.09 14.64 -10.07
N TRP A 65 -0.09 14.90 -9.24
CA TRP A 65 -0.17 14.51 -7.84
C TRP A 65 -1.12 15.43 -7.08
N THR A 66 -2.08 14.87 -6.35
CA THR A 66 -3.13 15.65 -5.67
C THR A 66 -3.08 15.48 -4.15
N ARG A 67 -3.79 16.33 -3.41
CA ARG A 67 -3.92 16.19 -1.95
C ARG A 67 -4.49 14.82 -1.53
N PRO A 68 -5.54 14.28 -2.19
CA PRO A 68 -5.96 12.89 -1.95
C PRO A 68 -4.84 11.86 -2.18
N SER A 69 -4.05 11.99 -3.26
CA SER A 69 -2.89 11.11 -3.49
C SER A 69 -1.89 11.19 -2.33
N THR A 70 -1.58 12.39 -1.85
CA THR A 70 -0.73 12.59 -0.66
C THR A 70 -1.33 11.95 0.58
N ALA A 71 -2.63 12.14 0.83
CA ALA A 71 -3.30 11.56 1.99
C ALA A 71 -3.22 10.03 2.00
N CYS A 72 -3.48 9.39 0.84
CA CYS A 72 -3.32 7.95 0.69
C CYS A 72 -1.87 7.50 0.90
N ALA A 73 -0.89 8.21 0.34
CA ALA A 73 0.52 7.86 0.50
C ALA A 73 1.01 8.04 1.95
N VAL A 74 0.57 9.09 2.64
CA VAL A 74 0.88 9.32 4.07
C VAL A 74 0.20 8.25 4.94
N ALA A 75 -1.04 7.91 4.66
CA ALA A 75 -1.74 6.82 5.36
C ALA A 75 -1.04 5.47 5.14
N ALA A 76 -0.56 5.20 3.92
CA ALA A 76 0.22 4.01 3.61
C ALA A 76 1.52 3.97 4.41
N LEU A 77 2.26 5.08 4.46
CA LEU A 77 3.49 5.20 5.25
C LEU A 77 3.21 4.97 6.73
N ALA A 78 2.19 5.64 7.29
CA ALA A 78 1.81 5.48 8.68
C ALA A 78 1.45 4.02 8.99
N LEU A 79 0.60 3.41 8.17
CA LEU A 79 0.22 2.01 8.33
C LEU A 79 1.42 1.07 8.29
N TYR A 80 2.34 1.28 7.34
CA TYR A 80 3.55 0.48 7.22
C TYR A 80 4.48 0.64 8.44
N LEU A 81 4.63 1.86 8.97
CA LEU A 81 5.42 2.10 10.18
C LEU A 81 4.82 1.42 11.42
N VAL A 82 3.48 1.44 11.58
CA VAL A 82 2.83 0.72 12.70
C VAL A 82 2.96 -0.79 12.51
N PHE A 83 2.81 -1.29 11.28
CA PHE A 83 3.07 -2.70 10.95
C PHE A 83 4.51 -3.11 11.32
N LEU A 84 5.52 -2.34 10.92
CA LEU A 84 6.91 -2.61 11.29
C LEU A 84 7.12 -2.55 12.81
N GLY A 85 6.53 -1.56 13.48
CA GLY A 85 6.57 -1.46 14.93
C GLY A 85 6.00 -2.69 15.62
N ALA A 86 4.85 -3.18 15.15
CA ALA A 86 4.22 -4.39 15.68
C ALA A 86 4.98 -5.68 15.34
N LEU A 87 5.60 -5.77 14.16
CA LEU A 87 6.37 -6.94 13.73
C LEU A 87 7.69 -7.10 14.50
N LEU A 88 8.28 -5.98 14.93
CA LEU A 88 9.58 -5.94 15.60
C LEU A 88 9.48 -6.02 17.13
N THR A 89 8.28 -6.13 17.68
CA THR A 89 8.01 -6.25 19.12
C THR A 89 7.45 -7.60 19.47
#